data_AF-A0A3N4HN20-F1
#
_entry.id   AF-A0A3N4HN20-F1
#
_cell.length_a   1.000
_cell.length_b   1.000
_cell.length_c   1.000
_cell.angle_alpha   90.00
_cell.angle_beta   90.00
_cell.angle_gamma   90.00
#
_symmetry.space_group_name_H-M   'P 1'
#
loop_
_entity.id
_entity.type
_entity.pdbx_description
1 polymer ?
#
loop_
_entity_poly.entity_id
_entity_poly.type
_entity_poly.pdbx_seq_one_letter_code
_entity_poly.pdbx_strand_id
1 'polypeptide(L)'
;DQKWYNLIVHGVRTTRYDDSTKAIVCLQSEIESFNPDINLITNSRWLCKPEDRVEKAASSVSIIVKSKEMTKRCMQKGLNIDMQKLEVVRFVRNRQDQQCSTCQIFGHHYLRCTAKQPACRLCGVSHKTVDHKCDKCNTKGKRCEHLAPYYANCQTAGHTASDNACLYQKTI
;
A
#
# COMPACT_ATOMS: atom_id res chain seq x y z
N ASP A 1 3.42 14.46 20.24
CA ASP A 1 3.12 14.21 18.81
C ASP A 1 1.78 13.53 18.60
N GLN A 2 0.87 14.18 17.87
CA GLN A 2 -0.39 13.56 17.47
C GLN A 2 -0.18 12.77 16.18
N LYS A 3 -0.42 11.45 16.21
CA LYS A 3 -0.29 10.59 15.02
C LYS A 3 -1.57 10.65 14.20
N TRP A 4 -1.43 10.98 12.91
CA TRP A 4 -2.53 10.94 11.94
C TRP A 4 -2.35 9.79 10.96
N TYR A 5 -3.47 9.27 10.45
CA TYR A 5 -3.47 8.10 9.58
C TYR A 5 -4.18 8.44 8.26
N ASN A 6 -3.43 8.36 7.15
CA ASN A 6 -3.94 8.61 5.81
C ASN A 6 -4.47 7.31 5.19
N LEU A 7 -5.68 7.37 4.65
CA LEU A 7 -6.40 6.27 4.01
C LEU A 7 -6.88 6.70 2.63
N ILE A 8 -7.16 5.72 1.79
CA ILE A 8 -7.71 5.92 0.45
C ILE A 8 -9.07 5.25 0.40
N VAL A 9 -10.08 6.00 -0.03
CA VAL A 9 -11.41 5.49 -0.33
C VAL A 9 -11.54 5.36 -1.84
N HIS A 10 -11.85 4.16 -2.32
CA HIS A 10 -12.04 3.87 -3.74
C HIS A 10 -13.51 3.97 -4.13
N GLY A 11 -13.81 4.44 -5.34
CA GLY A 11 -15.18 4.41 -5.89
C GLY A 11 -16.05 5.62 -5.55
N VAL A 12 -15.46 6.74 -5.15
CA VAL A 12 -16.24 7.98 -4.91
C VAL A 12 -16.66 8.59 -6.23
N ARG A 13 -17.95 8.91 -6.36
CA ARG A 13 -18.55 9.41 -7.60
C ARG A 13 -18.06 10.81 -7.94
N THR A 14 -17.43 10.95 -9.09
CA THR A 14 -16.92 12.25 -9.60
C THR A 14 -18.05 13.17 -10.04
N THR A 15 -19.19 12.61 -10.46
CA THR A 15 -20.36 13.37 -10.92
C THR A 15 -21.11 14.05 -9.78
N ARG A 16 -20.96 13.56 -8.53
CA ARG A 16 -21.60 14.13 -7.34
C ARG A 16 -20.67 15.07 -6.58
N TYR A 17 -19.36 14.83 -6.66
CA TYR A 17 -18.34 15.56 -5.93
C TYR A 17 -17.27 16.07 -6.91
N ASP A 18 -17.34 17.33 -7.29
CA ASP A 18 -16.31 17.99 -8.09
C ASP A 18 -15.13 18.50 -7.21
N ASP A 19 -14.22 19.28 -7.80
CA ASP A 19 -13.07 19.88 -7.11
C ASP A 19 -13.41 21.13 -6.30
N SER A 20 -14.67 21.60 -6.32
CA SER A 20 -15.08 22.77 -5.57
C SER A 20 -15.04 22.50 -4.06
N THR A 21 -14.72 23.54 -3.29
CA THR A 21 -14.73 23.48 -1.82
C THR A 21 -16.09 23.01 -1.28
N LYS A 22 -17.19 23.43 -1.93
CA LYS A 22 -18.55 23.05 -1.53
C LYS A 22 -18.74 21.53 -1.67
N ALA A 23 -18.38 20.95 -2.81
CA ALA A 23 -18.50 19.52 -3.04
C ALA A 23 -17.66 18.70 -2.06
N ILE A 24 -16.42 19.14 -1.79
CA ILE A 24 -15.53 18.46 -0.85
C ILE A 24 -16.06 18.52 0.60
N VAL A 25 -16.63 19.66 1.01
CA VAL A 25 -17.29 19.78 2.33
C VAL A 25 -18.53 18.88 2.40
N CYS A 26 -19.34 18.83 1.33
CA CYS A 26 -20.48 17.91 1.26
C CYS A 26 -20.04 16.44 1.37
N LEU A 27 -18.93 16.06 0.73
CA LEU A 27 -18.37 14.71 0.83
C LEU A 27 -17.92 14.39 2.27
N GLN A 28 -17.29 15.33 2.95
CA GLN A 28 -16.94 15.16 4.35
C GLN A 28 -18.18 14.98 5.23
N SER A 29 -19.20 15.83 5.06
CA SER A 29 -20.45 15.71 5.80
C SER A 29 -21.15 14.39 5.55
N GLU A 30 -21.16 13.90 4.31
CA GLU A 30 -21.69 12.57 3.96
C GLU A 30 -20.95 11.46 4.72
N ILE A 31 -19.60 11.48 4.69
CA ILE A 31 -18.79 10.48 5.38
C ILE A 31 -19.07 10.49 6.89
N GLU A 32 -19.05 11.65 7.53
CA GLU A 32 -19.22 11.76 8.98
C GLU A 32 -20.66 11.45 9.43
N SER A 33 -21.66 11.75 8.61
CA SER A 33 -23.08 11.50 8.94
C SER A 33 -23.46 10.02 8.83
N PHE A 34 -22.92 9.29 7.84
CA PHE A 34 -23.32 7.91 7.56
C PHE A 34 -22.33 6.85 8.08
N ASN A 35 -21.25 7.28 8.74
CA ASN A 35 -20.26 6.40 9.35
C ASN A 35 -20.05 6.80 10.81
N PRO A 36 -20.91 6.34 11.73
CA PRO A 36 -20.75 6.65 13.15
C PRO A 36 -19.36 6.23 13.62
N ASP A 37 -18.78 7.04 14.51
CA ASP A 37 -17.40 6.95 15.01
C ASP A 37 -16.29 7.41 14.04
N ILE A 38 -16.62 7.80 12.79
CA ILE A 38 -15.64 8.33 11.85
C ILE A 38 -15.72 9.85 11.81
N ASN A 39 -14.61 10.51 12.16
CA ASN A 39 -14.44 11.95 12.09
C ASN A 39 -13.13 12.22 11.35
N LEU A 40 -13.20 13.02 10.28
CA LEU A 40 -12.03 13.36 9.49
C LEU A 40 -11.30 14.54 10.15
N ILE A 41 -9.97 14.52 10.11
CA ILE A 41 -9.16 15.65 10.61
C ILE A 41 -9.18 16.81 9.62
N THR A 42 -9.24 16.48 8.34
CA THR A 42 -9.21 17.43 7.23
C THR A 42 -10.16 16.99 6.14
N ASN A 43 -10.59 17.94 5.32
CA ASN A 43 -11.28 17.71 4.06
C ASN A 43 -10.57 16.62 3.23
N SER A 44 -11.37 15.76 2.61
CA SER A 44 -10.88 14.76 1.67
C SER A 44 -10.23 15.41 0.45
N ARG A 45 -9.25 14.74 -0.15
CA ARG A 45 -8.60 15.23 -1.38
C ARG A 45 -8.58 14.15 -2.44
N TRP A 46 -8.94 14.50 -3.67
CA TRP A 46 -8.77 13.61 -4.82
C TRP A 46 -7.30 13.21 -5.00
N LEU A 47 -7.06 11.94 -5.32
CA LEU A 47 -5.69 11.43 -5.54
C LEU A 47 -5.14 11.74 -6.93
N CYS A 48 -6.00 11.78 -7.94
CA CYS A 48 -5.62 12.10 -9.32
C CYS A 48 -5.80 13.60 -9.60
N LYS A 49 -5.36 14.06 -10.76
CA LYS A 49 -5.69 15.41 -11.22
C LYS A 49 -7.12 15.46 -11.77
N PRO A 50 -7.74 16.64 -11.85
CA PRO A 50 -9.05 16.81 -12.47
C PRO A 50 -9.09 16.29 -13.91
N GLU A 51 -8.04 16.56 -14.70
CA GLU A 51 -7.93 16.08 -16.09
C GLU A 51 -8.07 14.54 -16.21
N ASP A 52 -7.51 13.80 -15.25
CA ASP A 52 -7.55 12.33 -15.24
C ASP A 52 -8.92 11.75 -14.80
N ARG A 53 -9.87 12.60 -14.42
CA ARG A 53 -11.19 12.21 -13.90
C ARG A 53 -12.36 12.53 -14.81
N VAL A 54 -12.17 13.35 -15.85
CA VAL A 54 -13.27 13.89 -16.68
C VAL A 54 -14.21 12.79 -17.20
N GLU A 55 -13.66 11.65 -17.64
CA GLU A 55 -14.44 10.56 -18.22
C GLU A 55 -14.75 9.42 -17.22
N LYS A 56 -14.27 9.53 -15.98
CA LYS A 56 -14.43 8.47 -14.97
C LYS A 56 -15.67 8.73 -14.15
N ALA A 57 -16.58 7.77 -14.07
CA ALA A 57 -17.75 7.86 -13.17
C ALA A 57 -17.38 7.85 -11.68
N ALA A 58 -16.24 7.27 -11.32
CA ALA A 58 -15.75 7.22 -9.96
C ALA A 58 -14.23 7.31 -9.90
N SER A 59 -13.71 7.84 -8.78
CA SER A 59 -12.27 7.95 -8.54
C SER A 59 -11.97 7.71 -7.05
N SER A 60 -10.73 7.97 -6.65
CA SER A 60 -10.23 7.71 -5.30
C SER A 60 -9.91 9.00 -4.58
N VAL A 61 -10.31 9.08 -3.30
CA VAL A 61 -10.00 10.20 -2.41
C VAL A 61 -9.12 9.74 -1.27
N SER A 62 -8.25 10.63 -0.82
CA SER A 62 -7.52 10.48 0.44
C SER A 62 -8.31 11.12 1.59
N ILE A 63 -8.31 10.44 2.74
CA ILE A 63 -8.91 10.92 3.98
C ILE A 63 -7.92 10.73 5.13
N ILE A 64 -8.05 11.56 6.17
CA ILE A 64 -7.15 11.53 7.33
C ILE A 64 -7.95 11.33 8.60
N VAL A 65 -7.60 10.30 9.39
CA VAL A 65 -8.26 9.97 10.66
C VAL A 65 -7.27 10.00 11.83
N LYS A 66 -7.79 10.26 13.04
CA LYS A 66 -6.98 10.51 14.24
C LYS A 66 -6.46 9.27 14.97
N SER A 67 -7.03 8.10 14.75
CA SER A 67 -6.69 6.91 15.52
C SER A 67 -6.49 5.66 14.67
N LYS A 68 -5.59 4.80 15.15
CA LYS A 68 -5.34 3.47 14.58
C LYS A 68 -6.61 2.60 14.60
N GLU A 69 -7.44 2.77 15.62
CA GLU A 69 -8.70 2.02 15.77
C GLU A 69 -9.71 2.43 14.70
N MET A 70 -9.83 3.72 14.40
CA MET A 70 -10.64 4.21 13.28
C MET A 70 -10.09 3.69 11.95
N THR A 71 -8.77 3.75 11.74
CA THR A 71 -8.15 3.16 10.54
C THR A 71 -8.53 1.69 10.35
N LYS A 72 -8.40 0.88 11.40
CA LYS A 72 -8.75 -0.54 11.35
C LYS A 72 -10.23 -0.72 11.02
N ARG A 73 -11.12 0.06 11.65
CA ARG A 73 -12.56 0.02 11.38
C ARG A 73 -12.88 0.41 9.94
N CYS A 74 -12.36 1.53 9.43
CA CYS A 74 -12.56 1.93 8.04
C CYS A 74 -12.09 0.83 7.06
N MET A 75 -10.91 0.25 7.28
CA MET A 75 -10.37 -0.79 6.39
C MET A 75 -11.15 -2.10 6.46
N GLN A 76 -11.71 -2.46 7.62
CA GLN A 76 -12.48 -3.70 7.79
C GLN A 76 -13.93 -3.56 7.33
N LYS A 77 -14.56 -2.41 7.62
CA LYS A 77 -15.99 -2.18 7.37
C LYS A 77 -16.26 -1.37 6.11
N GLY A 78 -15.27 -0.73 5.51
CA GLY A 78 -15.47 0.26 4.45
C GLY A 78 -16.07 1.57 5.00
N LEU A 79 -16.48 2.45 4.09
CA LEU A 79 -17.27 3.64 4.40
C LEU A 79 -18.55 3.64 3.57
N ASN A 80 -19.67 3.99 4.19
CA ASN A 80 -20.92 4.27 3.50
C ASN A 80 -20.87 5.70 2.93
N ILE A 81 -20.92 5.82 1.61
CA ILE A 81 -20.96 7.09 0.87
C ILE A 81 -21.98 6.89 -0.26
N ASP A 82 -22.93 7.80 -0.44
CA ASP A 82 -23.96 7.70 -1.48
C ASP A 82 -24.80 6.41 -1.37
N MET A 83 -25.09 5.97 -0.15
CA MET A 83 -25.75 4.69 0.15
C MET A 83 -24.98 3.45 -0.35
N GLN A 84 -23.70 3.61 -0.72
CA GLN A 84 -22.84 2.52 -1.15
C GLN A 84 -21.70 2.31 -0.15
N LYS A 85 -21.40 1.05 0.12
CA LYS A 85 -20.24 0.67 0.93
C LYS A 85 -18.99 0.65 0.06
N LEU A 86 -18.11 1.62 0.26
CA LEU A 86 -16.88 1.82 -0.47
C LEU A 86 -15.68 1.20 0.25
N GLU A 87 -14.75 0.65 -0.53
CA GLU A 87 -13.51 0.06 -0.01
C GLU A 87 -12.58 1.16 0.50
N VAL A 88 -11.97 0.89 1.66
CA VAL A 88 -10.94 1.75 2.23
C VAL A 88 -9.65 0.98 2.41
N VAL A 89 -8.57 1.52 1.88
CA VAL A 89 -7.22 0.95 2.02
C VAL A 89 -6.27 1.94 2.64
N ARG A 90 -5.15 1.45 3.15
CA ARG A 90 -4.10 2.32 3.68
C ARG A 90 -3.46 3.13 2.56
N PHE A 91 -3.25 4.42 2.79
CA PHE A 91 -2.38 5.21 1.92
C PHE A 91 -0.94 4.75 2.09
N VAL A 92 -0.33 4.34 0.98
CA VAL A 92 1.11 4.04 0.90
C VAL A 92 1.66 4.67 -0.35
N ARG A 93 2.83 5.29 -0.23
CA ARG A 93 3.53 5.89 -1.37
C ARG A 93 4.45 4.85 -1.99
N ASN A 94 4.35 4.67 -3.30
CA ASN A 94 5.37 3.95 -4.06
C ASN A 94 6.59 4.86 -4.19
N ARG A 95 7.77 4.34 -3.87
CA ARG A 95 9.04 5.02 -4.10
C ARG A 95 9.91 4.13 -4.98
N GLN A 96 10.66 4.74 -5.89
CA GLN A 96 11.54 4.02 -6.82
C GLN A 96 12.58 3.18 -6.05
N ASP A 97 13.19 3.77 -5.04
CA ASP A 97 14.16 3.14 -4.13
C ASP A 97 13.56 2.12 -3.16
N GLN A 98 12.24 1.97 -3.11
CA GLN A 98 11.60 1.02 -2.21
C GLN A 98 11.59 -0.40 -2.78
N GLN A 99 12.30 -1.31 -2.11
CA GLN A 99 12.21 -2.74 -2.37
C GLN A 99 10.93 -3.35 -1.77
N CYS A 100 10.14 -4.02 -2.60
CA CYS A 100 8.95 -4.74 -2.17
C CYS A 100 9.33 -6.00 -1.38
N SER A 101 8.82 -6.17 -0.15
CA SER A 101 9.11 -7.35 0.66
C SER A 101 8.44 -8.64 0.17
N THR A 102 7.48 -8.56 -0.76
CA THR A 102 6.77 -9.72 -1.33
C THR A 102 7.52 -10.30 -2.53
N CYS A 103 7.81 -9.48 -3.55
CA CYS A 103 8.45 -9.93 -4.80
C CYS A 103 9.92 -9.51 -4.93
N GLN A 104 10.46 -8.77 -3.96
CA GLN A 104 11.83 -8.22 -3.97
C GLN A 104 12.14 -7.22 -5.10
N ILE A 105 11.17 -6.86 -5.95
CA ILE A 105 11.30 -5.85 -6.99
C ILE A 105 11.16 -4.45 -6.37
N PHE A 106 11.92 -3.50 -6.89
CA PHE A 106 11.90 -2.10 -6.49
C PHE A 106 10.71 -1.32 -7.10
N GLY A 107 10.47 -0.11 -6.64
CA GLY A 107 9.47 0.79 -7.23
C GLY A 107 8.06 0.72 -6.63
N HIS A 108 7.80 -0.16 -5.66
CA HIS A 108 6.48 -0.21 -5.01
C HIS A 108 6.50 -0.73 -3.57
N HIS A 109 5.49 -0.31 -2.82
CA HIS A 109 5.24 -0.81 -1.47
C HIS A 109 4.60 -2.20 -1.52
N TYR A 110 4.91 -3.09 -0.56
CA TYR A 110 4.40 -4.47 -0.55
C TYR A 110 2.87 -4.59 -0.55
N LEU A 111 2.17 -3.66 0.11
CA LEU A 111 0.69 -3.56 0.08
C LEU A 111 0.11 -3.23 -1.32
N ARG A 112 0.94 -2.81 -2.28
CA ARG A 112 0.57 -2.55 -3.68
C ARG A 112 1.14 -3.59 -4.63
N CYS A 113 1.76 -4.64 -4.10
CA CYS A 113 2.36 -5.69 -4.92
C CYS A 113 1.27 -6.52 -5.60
N THR A 114 1.38 -6.66 -6.92
CA THR A 114 0.47 -7.47 -7.76
C THR A 114 1.05 -8.85 -8.08
N ALA A 115 2.25 -9.16 -7.58
CA ALA A 115 2.91 -10.44 -7.83
C ALA A 115 2.09 -11.58 -7.22
N LYS A 116 1.70 -12.56 -8.04
CA LYS A 116 0.95 -13.74 -7.60
C LYS A 116 1.77 -14.65 -6.69
N GLN A 117 3.08 -14.68 -6.90
CA GLN A 117 4.01 -15.53 -6.19
C GLN A 117 5.06 -14.67 -5.48
N PRO A 118 5.34 -14.92 -4.18
CA PRO A 118 6.40 -14.23 -3.47
C PRO A 118 7.78 -14.70 -3.98
N ALA A 119 8.80 -13.88 -3.77
CA ALA A 119 10.19 -14.23 -3.99
C ALA A 119 10.95 -14.12 -2.67
N CYS A 120 11.74 -15.15 -2.36
CA CYS A 120 12.54 -15.17 -1.15
C CYS A 120 13.69 -14.17 -1.26
N ARG A 121 13.84 -13.30 -0.26
CA ARG A 121 14.95 -12.36 -0.19
C ARG A 121 16.33 -13.04 -0.14
N LEU A 122 16.38 -14.29 0.35
CA LEU A 122 17.62 -15.01 0.62
C LEU A 122 18.08 -15.87 -0.56
N CYS A 123 17.18 -16.65 -1.16
CA CYS A 123 17.51 -17.61 -2.22
C CYS A 123 16.75 -17.35 -3.54
N GLY A 124 15.91 -16.32 -3.63
CA GLY A 124 15.15 -15.96 -4.83
C GLY A 124 14.04 -16.94 -5.25
N VAL A 125 13.96 -18.12 -4.63
CA VAL A 125 12.92 -19.12 -4.87
C VAL A 125 11.54 -18.60 -4.47
N SER A 126 10.49 -19.15 -5.08
CA SER A 126 9.10 -18.76 -4.84
C SER A 126 8.57 -19.22 -3.47
N HIS A 127 8.91 -18.46 -2.43
CA HIS A 127 8.32 -18.55 -1.09
C HIS A 127 8.54 -17.24 -0.34
N LYS A 128 7.79 -17.02 0.75
CA LYS A 128 8.03 -15.87 1.63
C LYS A 128 9.35 -16.07 2.36
N THR A 129 10.12 -15.00 2.54
CA THR A 129 11.39 -15.05 3.28
C THR A 129 11.23 -15.69 4.67
N VAL A 130 10.12 -15.43 5.36
CA VAL A 130 9.84 -16.02 6.69
C VAL A 130 9.72 -17.55 6.68
N ASP A 131 9.38 -18.13 5.54
CA ASP A 131 9.21 -19.58 5.36
C ASP A 131 10.49 -20.26 4.86
N HIS A 132 11.53 -19.49 4.58
CA HIS A 132 12.84 -20.02 4.23
C HIS A 132 13.37 -20.91 5.36
N LYS A 133 13.74 -22.14 5.04
CA LYS A 133 14.36 -23.10 5.97
C LYS A 133 15.69 -23.55 5.38
N CYS A 134 16.70 -23.64 6.24
CA CYS A 134 17.95 -24.27 5.87
C CYS A 134 17.83 -25.80 6.01
N ASP A 135 18.33 -26.54 5.02
CA ASP A 135 18.32 -28.01 5.06
C ASP A 135 19.40 -28.60 6.00
N LYS A 136 20.43 -27.80 6.32
CA LYS A 136 21.59 -28.23 7.11
C LYS A 136 21.54 -27.78 8.57
N CYS A 137 20.71 -26.79 8.91
CA CYS A 137 20.56 -26.31 10.29
C CYS A 137 19.13 -25.83 10.56
N ASN A 138 18.75 -25.74 11.84
CA ASN A 138 17.40 -25.33 12.25
C ASN A 138 17.11 -23.82 12.11
N THR A 139 17.80 -23.14 11.20
CA THR A 139 17.62 -21.70 10.95
C THR A 139 16.45 -21.48 10.01
N LYS A 140 15.48 -20.66 10.44
CA LYS A 140 14.29 -20.28 9.66
C LYS A 140 14.23 -18.76 9.48
N GLY A 141 13.95 -18.32 8.26
CA GLY A 141 13.67 -16.92 7.92
C GLY A 141 14.85 -15.95 7.94
N LYS A 142 16.07 -16.46 8.12
CA LYS A 142 17.30 -15.68 8.28
C LYS A 142 18.46 -16.35 7.55
N ARG A 143 19.48 -15.56 7.26
CA ARG A 143 20.75 -16.03 6.68
C ARG A 143 21.47 -16.95 7.68
N CYS A 144 22.08 -18.00 7.14
CA CYS A 144 23.04 -18.86 7.83
C CYS A 144 24.22 -19.13 6.89
N GLU A 145 25.27 -19.77 7.40
CA GLU A 145 26.49 -20.08 6.64
C GLU A 145 26.23 -21.04 5.47
N HIS A 146 25.18 -21.86 5.57
CA HIS A 146 24.77 -22.81 4.53
C HIS A 146 23.94 -22.17 3.41
N LEU A 147 23.55 -20.90 3.54
CA LEU A 147 22.77 -20.22 2.52
C LEU A 147 23.62 -20.05 1.27
N ALA A 148 23.14 -20.54 0.13
CA ALA A 148 23.58 -20.09 -1.18
C ALA A 148 22.76 -18.84 -1.55
N PRO A 149 23.28 -17.62 -1.35
CA PRO A 149 22.51 -16.41 -1.59
C PRO A 149 22.26 -16.25 -3.09
N TYR A 150 21.02 -15.95 -3.44
CA TYR A 150 20.61 -15.72 -4.82
C TYR A 150 19.54 -14.63 -4.85
N TYR A 151 19.68 -13.68 -5.77
CA TYR A 151 18.70 -12.63 -5.98
C TYR A 151 18.01 -12.78 -7.34
N ALA A 152 16.71 -13.05 -7.32
CA ALA A 152 15.91 -13.32 -8.51
C ALA A 152 15.93 -12.20 -9.56
N ASN A 153 16.06 -10.93 -9.15
CA ASN A 153 16.04 -9.81 -10.11
C ASN A 153 17.43 -9.48 -10.66
N CYS A 154 18.51 -9.59 -9.86
CA CYS A 154 19.89 -9.54 -10.37
C CYS A 154 20.22 -10.85 -11.16
N GLN A 155 19.36 -11.90 -11.10
CA GLN A 155 19.54 -13.25 -11.69
C GLN A 155 20.89 -13.93 -11.38
N THR A 156 21.55 -13.51 -10.31
CA THR A 156 22.92 -13.92 -9.97
C THR A 156 22.99 -14.49 -8.57
N ALA A 157 23.89 -15.46 -8.40
CA ALA A 157 24.29 -15.98 -7.11
C ALA A 157 25.32 -15.05 -6.44
N GLY A 158 25.51 -15.22 -5.13
CA GLY A 158 26.57 -14.55 -4.36
C GLY A 158 26.08 -13.39 -3.48
N HIS A 159 24.84 -12.93 -3.66
CA HIS A 159 24.25 -11.90 -2.81
C HIS A 159 22.73 -12.05 -2.65
N THR A 160 22.19 -11.41 -1.61
CA THR A 160 20.75 -11.42 -1.30
C THR A 160 20.08 -10.16 -1.84
N ALA A 161 18.76 -10.14 -1.93
CA ALA A 161 18.03 -9.01 -2.54
C ALA A 161 18.32 -7.63 -1.92
N SER A 162 18.75 -7.59 -0.66
CA SER A 162 19.05 -6.36 0.08
C SER A 162 20.54 -6.16 0.35
N ASP A 163 21.38 -6.75 -0.50
CA ASP A 163 22.79 -6.42 -0.52
C ASP A 163 22.99 -5.05 -1.17
N ASN A 164 23.54 -4.10 -0.41
CA ASN A 164 23.81 -2.73 -0.87
C ASN A 164 24.82 -2.68 -2.03
N ALA A 165 25.54 -3.78 -2.29
CA ALA A 165 26.47 -3.89 -3.41
C ALA A 165 25.82 -4.38 -4.72
N CYS A 166 24.56 -4.85 -4.75
CA CYS A 166 23.91 -5.27 -6.01
C CYS A 166 23.77 -4.06 -6.93
N LEU A 167 24.42 -4.15 -8.09
CA LEU A 167 24.48 -3.08 -9.08
C LEU A 167 23.09 -2.70 -9.61
N TYR A 168 22.14 -3.64 -9.61
CA TYR A 168 20.74 -3.37 -9.92
C TYR A 168 20.11 -2.33 -8.99
N GLN A 169 20.55 -2.22 -7.73
CA GLN A 169 20.08 -1.16 -6.83
C GLN A 169 20.64 0.21 -7.22
N LYS A 170 21.81 0.27 -7.86
CA LYS A 170 22.48 1.53 -8.25
C LYS A 170 21.92 2.14 -9.54
N THR A 171 21.13 1.38 -10.29
CA THR A 171 20.52 1.79 -11.57
C THR A 171 19.08 2.29 -11.41
N ILE A 172 18.54 2.31 -10.19
CA ILE A 172 17.18 2.72 -9.83
C ILE A 172 17.25 4.08 -9.16
#